data_AF-A0A7G2E862-F1
#
_entry.id   AF-A0A7G2E862-F1
#
_cell.length_a   1.000
_cell.length_b   1.000
_cell.length_c   1.000
_cell.angle_alpha   90.00
_cell.angle_beta   90.00
_cell.angle_gamma   90.00
#
_symmetry.space_group_name_H-M   'P 1'
#
loop_
_entity.id
_entity.type
_entity.pdbx_description
1 polymer ?
#
loop_
_entity_poly.entity_id
_entity_poly.type
_entity_poly.pdbx_seq_one_letter_code
_entity_poly.pdbx_strand_id
1 'polypeptide(L)'
;MSYNENLQGFPHSLDIITKVHFRHTETPEIPSWVSKISRLKKLILEGYEKPVAPPELSNSVSYLWVENGNSLETCNGSFHNDAKKYLKFINCLKVNKEARELIQTSSTLKLLPSREVPANLTYPAGTGSVIMVSLNPTTLIFNACILLVKKSDKEKEDDDREIVVYYDIMEKHKERVMPPAYRFIVPPFLTEHLLTFELEADVTSNELIFKFQLASDEVVIKDFGVFQL
;
A
#
# COMPACT_ATOMS: atom_id res chain seq x y z
N MET A 1 -5.39 13.37 31.53
CA MET A 1 -4.10 13.38 30.80
C MET A 1 -4.17 12.31 29.74
N SER A 2 -4.02 12.69 28.47
CA SER A 2 -3.91 11.73 27.37
C SER A 2 -2.62 10.93 27.57
N TYR A 3 -2.67 9.60 27.40
CA TYR A 3 -1.52 8.69 27.56
C TYR A 3 -0.29 9.12 26.73
N ASN A 4 -0.48 9.91 25.67
CA ASN A 4 0.56 10.38 24.75
C ASN A 4 1.57 11.36 25.35
N GLU A 5 1.19 12.17 26.35
CA GLU A 5 2.07 13.20 26.90
C GLU A 5 3.07 12.62 27.90
N ASN A 6 2.75 11.47 28.51
CA ASN A 6 3.60 10.83 29.50
C ASN A 6 4.83 10.13 28.89
N LEU A 7 4.76 9.71 27.63
CA LEU A 7 5.86 8.99 26.95
C LEU A 7 7.11 9.86 26.75
N GLN A 8 6.95 11.17 26.63
CA GLN A 8 8.07 12.12 26.55
C GLN A 8 8.93 12.10 27.82
N GLY A 9 8.34 11.76 28.98
CA GLY A 9 9.06 11.64 30.25
C GLY A 9 9.95 10.40 30.37
N PHE A 10 9.88 9.46 29.43
CA PHE A 10 10.61 8.19 29.47
C PHE A 10 11.49 8.00 28.21
N PRO A 11 12.63 8.72 28.09
CA PRO A 11 13.47 8.66 26.89
C PRO A 11 13.93 7.24 26.55
N HIS A 12 14.24 6.42 27.55
CA HIS A 12 14.61 5.01 27.36
C HIS A 12 13.51 4.16 26.69
N SER A 13 12.25 4.57 26.82
CA SER A 13 11.14 3.89 26.13
C SER A 13 11.16 4.19 24.63
N LEU A 14 11.56 5.40 24.23
CA LEU A 14 11.66 5.78 22.81
C LEU A 14 12.75 4.98 22.07
N ASP A 15 13.76 4.49 22.78
CA ASP A 15 14.84 3.68 22.20
C ASP A 15 14.42 2.23 21.87
N ILE A 16 13.31 1.75 22.46
CA ILE A 16 12.84 0.36 22.31
C ILE A 16 11.53 0.24 21.53
N ILE A 17 10.78 1.33 21.37
CA ILE A 17 9.51 1.32 20.65
C ILE A 17 9.75 1.00 19.17
N THR A 18 9.01 0.00 18.68
CA THR A 18 9.05 -0.43 17.27
C THR A 18 7.72 -0.28 16.56
N LYS A 19 6.62 -0.10 17.31
CA LYS A 19 5.27 0.03 16.78
C LYS A 19 4.53 1.13 17.54
N VAL A 20 3.91 2.04 16.80
CA VAL A 20 3.05 3.07 17.35
C VAL A 20 1.74 3.06 16.57
N HIS A 21 0.63 3.12 17.29
CA HIS A 21 -0.71 3.17 16.75
C HIS A 21 -1.45 4.31 17.41
N PHE A 22 -1.82 5.31 16.60
CA PHE A 22 -2.69 6.39 17.01
C PHE A 22 -4.07 6.17 16.42
N ARG A 23 -5.09 6.24 17.27
CA ARG A 23 -6.49 6.07 16.92
C ARG A 23 -7.29 7.24 17.47
N HIS A 24 -8.12 7.86 16.63
CA HIS A 24 -9.11 8.88 17.02
C HIS A 24 -8.55 9.93 17.99
N THR A 25 -7.37 10.47 17.70
CA THR A 25 -6.79 11.48 18.58
C THR A 25 -7.45 12.84 18.31
N GLU A 26 -8.04 13.44 19.35
CA GLU A 26 -8.54 14.83 19.30
C GLU A 26 -7.43 15.85 18.95
N THR A 27 -6.17 15.45 19.12
CA THR A 27 -5.00 16.24 18.78
C THR A 27 -4.74 16.25 17.27
N PRO A 28 -4.63 17.45 16.65
CA PRO A 28 -4.46 17.61 15.21
C PRO A 28 -3.11 17.17 14.63
N GLU A 29 -2.11 16.90 15.47
CA GLU A 29 -0.73 16.70 15.04
C GLU A 29 -0.18 15.38 15.57
N ILE A 30 0.64 14.71 14.76
CA ILE A 30 1.46 13.60 15.24
C ILE A 30 2.49 14.18 16.20
N PRO A 31 2.60 13.66 17.44
CA PRO A 31 3.55 14.20 18.40
C PRO A 31 4.99 14.17 17.87
N SER A 32 5.72 15.27 18.02
CA SER A 32 7.09 15.43 17.51
C SER A 32 8.10 14.44 18.11
N TRP A 33 7.78 13.74 19.20
CA TRP A 33 8.62 12.67 19.73
C TRP A 33 8.58 11.40 18.87
N VAL A 34 7.60 11.23 17.98
CA VAL A 34 7.52 10.07 17.07
C VAL A 34 8.72 10.04 16.12
N SER A 35 9.19 11.20 15.64
CA SER A 35 10.39 11.28 14.80
C SER A 35 11.67 10.94 15.58
N LYS A 36 11.65 11.04 16.92
CA LYS A 36 12.77 10.68 17.79
C LYS A 36 12.89 9.17 18.04
N ILE A 37 11.88 8.38 17.66
CA ILE A 37 11.91 6.92 17.80
C ILE A 37 12.76 6.33 16.67
N SER A 38 14.03 6.07 16.97
CA SER A 38 15.01 5.59 16.00
C SER A 38 14.74 4.18 15.45
N ARG A 39 13.97 3.36 16.18
CA ARG A 39 13.67 1.96 15.84
C ARG A 39 12.24 1.73 15.37
N LEU A 40 11.50 2.80 15.06
CA LEU A 40 10.10 2.70 14.67
C LEU A 40 9.94 1.93 13.35
N LYS A 41 9.35 0.74 13.40
CA LYS A 41 9.10 -0.10 12.21
C LYS A 41 7.68 0.05 11.68
N LYS A 42 6.69 0.17 12.58
CA LYS A 42 5.26 0.25 12.24
C LYS A 42 4.64 1.52 12.79
N LEU A 43 4.04 2.32 11.92
CA LEU A 43 3.23 3.48 12.30
C LEU A 43 1.82 3.32 11.71
N ILE A 44 0.80 3.35 12.58
CA ILE A 44 -0.61 3.34 12.19
C ILE A 44 -1.26 4.63 12.67
N LEU A 45 -1.98 5.30 11.77
CA LEU A 45 -2.67 6.57 11.97
C LEU A 45 -4.13 6.40 11.54
N GLU A 46 -5.04 6.14 12.48
CA GLU A 46 -6.47 5.90 12.22
C GLU A 46 -7.32 7.10 12.67
N GLY A 47 -8.13 7.64 11.77
CA GLY A 47 -9.19 8.60 12.11
C GLY A 47 -8.71 10.00 12.45
N TYR A 48 -7.70 10.51 11.72
CA TYR A 48 -7.20 11.87 11.87
C TYR A 48 -8.04 12.88 11.08
N GLU A 49 -8.79 13.74 11.78
CA GLU A 49 -9.70 14.72 11.15
C GLU A 49 -9.02 16.04 10.72
N LYS A 50 -7.89 16.41 11.32
CA LYS A 50 -7.20 17.70 11.10
C LYS A 50 -5.85 17.50 10.39
N PRO A 51 -5.34 18.51 9.65
CA PRO A 51 -4.21 18.33 8.73
C PRO A 51 -2.96 17.95 9.50
N VAL A 52 -2.64 16.68 9.46
CA VAL A 52 -1.36 16.17 9.90
C VAL A 52 -0.40 16.46 8.75
N ALA A 53 0.48 17.45 8.90
CA ALA A 53 1.75 17.35 8.20
C ALA A 53 2.42 16.08 8.75
N PRO A 54 2.76 15.07 7.91
CA PRO A 54 3.49 13.94 8.45
C PRO A 54 4.80 14.48 9.00
N PRO A 55 5.19 14.11 10.23
CA PRO A 55 6.54 14.39 10.70
C PRO A 55 7.49 13.76 9.68
N GLU A 56 8.70 14.31 9.54
CA GLU A 56 9.76 13.60 8.83
C GLU A 56 9.84 12.18 9.39
N LEU A 57 9.29 11.23 8.62
CA LEU A 57 9.19 9.86 9.08
C LEU A 57 10.61 9.33 9.16
N SER A 58 10.94 8.73 10.30
CA SER A 58 12.24 8.10 10.48
C SER A 58 12.48 7.11 9.34
N ASN A 59 13.71 7.10 8.78
CA ASN A 59 14.13 6.14 7.76
C ASN A 59 13.90 4.67 8.19
N SER A 60 13.75 4.43 9.49
CA SER A 60 13.48 3.11 10.06
C SER A 60 12.08 2.56 9.77
N VAL A 61 11.09 3.42 9.43
CA VAL A 61 9.70 3.04 9.22
C VAL A 61 9.57 2.22 7.93
N SER A 62 9.20 0.95 8.11
CA SER A 62 8.97 0.01 7.02
C SER A 62 7.48 -0.23 6.75
N TYR A 63 6.60 0.09 7.69
CA TYR A 63 5.14 -0.04 7.53
C TYR A 63 4.45 1.25 8.00
N LEU A 64 3.78 1.92 7.07
CA LEU A 64 2.94 3.08 7.34
C LEU A 64 1.51 2.77 6.91
N TRP A 65 0.56 2.97 7.82
CA TRP A 65 -0.86 2.95 7.52
C TRP A 65 -1.46 4.27 7.97
N VAL A 66 -2.05 5.01 7.03
CA VAL A 66 -2.85 6.20 7.30
C VAL A 66 -4.27 5.95 6.83
N GLU A 67 -5.26 6.19 7.68
CA GLU A 67 -6.67 5.96 7.39
C GLU A 67 -7.53 7.18 7.72
N ASN A 68 -8.47 7.47 6.80
CA ASN A 68 -9.43 8.56 6.91
C ASN A 68 -8.75 9.91 7.15
N GLY A 69 -7.55 10.08 6.59
CA GLY A 69 -6.79 11.34 6.60
C GLY A 69 -7.41 12.39 5.67
N ASN A 70 -8.63 12.83 5.97
CA ASN A 70 -9.42 13.79 5.18
C ASN A 70 -8.80 15.19 5.05
N SER A 71 -7.66 15.37 5.70
CA SER A 71 -6.89 16.60 5.83
C SER A 71 -5.44 16.43 5.37
N LEU A 72 -5.02 15.20 5.05
CA LEU A 72 -3.65 14.91 4.64
C LEU A 72 -3.46 15.29 3.17
N GLU A 73 -2.83 16.43 2.94
CA GLU A 73 -2.57 16.96 1.60
C GLU A 73 -1.16 16.64 1.12
N THR A 74 -0.16 16.68 2.01
CA THR A 74 1.26 16.51 1.68
C THR A 74 1.85 15.30 2.40
N CYS A 75 2.87 14.70 1.81
CA CYS A 75 3.68 13.68 2.46
C CYS A 75 5.15 14.05 2.33
N ASN A 76 5.75 14.54 3.41
CA ASN A 76 7.17 14.83 3.50
C ASN A 76 7.85 13.69 4.23
N GLY A 77 8.73 12.98 3.54
CA GLY A 77 9.52 11.90 4.13
C GLY A 77 10.58 11.45 3.15
N SER A 78 11.78 11.16 3.66
CA SER A 78 12.78 10.45 2.88
C SER A 78 12.43 8.98 2.84
N PHE A 79 11.56 8.62 1.93
CA PHE A 79 11.34 7.23 1.62
C PHE A 79 12.39 6.78 0.61
N HIS A 80 13.66 6.81 1.01
CA HIS A 80 14.70 6.15 0.22
C HIS A 80 14.26 4.70 -0.04
N ASN A 81 14.41 4.30 -1.31
CA ASN A 81 13.97 3.05 -1.91
C ASN A 81 14.58 1.84 -1.18
N ASP A 82 13.97 1.48 -0.06
CA ASP A 82 14.32 0.31 0.74
C ASP A 82 13.31 -0.78 0.40
N ALA A 83 13.79 -1.97 0.05
CA ALA A 83 13.02 -3.03 -0.60
C ALA A 83 11.80 -3.54 0.21
N LYS A 84 11.64 -3.10 1.46
CA LYS A 84 10.65 -3.60 2.42
C LYS A 84 9.75 -2.50 2.99
N LYS A 85 9.49 -1.43 2.24
CA LYS A 85 8.51 -0.42 2.63
C LYS A 85 7.10 -0.78 2.17
N TYR A 86 6.14 -0.65 3.07
CA TYR A 86 4.72 -0.90 2.89
C TYR A 86 3.95 0.37 3.27
N LEU A 87 3.40 1.06 2.29
CA LEU A 87 2.73 2.36 2.50
C LEU A 87 1.25 2.25 2.14
N LYS A 88 0.36 2.35 3.12
CA LYS A 88 -1.09 2.27 2.95
C LYS A 88 -1.72 3.60 3.31
N PHE A 89 -2.34 4.25 2.34
CA PHE A 89 -3.16 5.45 2.52
C PHE A 89 -4.59 5.10 2.16
N ILE A 90 -5.44 5.04 3.17
CA ILE A 90 -6.80 4.53 3.10
C ILE A 90 -7.76 5.69 3.21
N ASN A 91 -8.58 5.91 2.19
CA ASN A 91 -9.53 7.02 2.10
C ASN A 91 -8.88 8.42 2.28
N CYS A 92 -7.58 8.56 2.01
CA CYS A 92 -6.85 9.84 2.09
C CYS A 92 -7.08 10.69 0.81
N LEU A 93 -8.31 11.12 0.58
CA LEU A 93 -8.73 11.68 -0.72
C LEU A 93 -8.02 12.98 -1.11
N LYS A 94 -7.55 13.76 -0.12
CA LYS A 94 -6.89 15.05 -0.33
C LYS A 94 -5.39 14.97 -0.60
N VAL A 95 -4.78 13.78 -0.57
CA VAL A 95 -3.35 13.64 -0.88
C VAL A 95 -3.08 14.21 -2.27
N ASN A 96 -2.18 15.19 -2.35
CA ASN A 96 -1.92 15.92 -3.58
C ASN A 96 -1.10 15.08 -4.57
N LYS A 97 -0.91 15.60 -5.79
CA LYS A 97 -0.21 14.88 -6.86
C LYS A 97 1.26 14.58 -6.50
N GLU A 98 1.97 15.55 -5.95
CA GLU A 98 3.39 15.40 -5.58
C GLU A 98 3.59 14.31 -4.52
N ALA A 99 2.76 14.28 -3.49
CA ALA A 99 2.79 13.26 -2.46
C ALA A 99 2.46 11.87 -3.04
N ARG A 100 1.51 11.76 -3.97
CA ARG A 100 1.23 10.51 -4.67
C ARG A 100 2.43 10.04 -5.49
N GLU A 101 3.07 10.92 -6.24
CA GLU A 101 4.26 10.59 -7.03
C GLU A 101 5.44 10.18 -6.14
N LEU A 102 5.64 10.88 -5.02
CA LEU A 102 6.62 10.49 -4.01
C LEU A 102 6.33 9.08 -3.50
N ILE A 103 5.13 8.81 -3.00
CA ILE A 103 4.77 7.48 -2.48
C ILE A 103 4.90 6.40 -3.57
N GLN A 104 4.56 6.73 -4.82
CA GLN A 104 4.71 5.86 -5.98
C GLN A 104 6.16 5.49 -6.28
N THR A 105 7.14 6.34 -5.99
CA THR A 105 8.56 6.05 -6.26
C THR A 105 9.30 5.45 -5.07
N SER A 106 8.63 5.37 -3.92
CA SER A 106 9.26 5.24 -2.61
C SER A 106 9.07 3.87 -1.94
N SER A 107 8.25 3.00 -2.53
CA SER A 107 7.75 1.80 -1.87
C SER A 107 7.52 0.66 -2.85
N THR A 108 7.94 -0.54 -2.44
CA THR A 108 7.72 -1.80 -3.18
C THR A 108 6.31 -2.32 -3.02
N LEU A 109 5.60 -1.95 -1.95
CA LEU A 109 4.15 -2.16 -1.83
C LEU A 109 3.46 -0.89 -1.36
N LYS A 110 2.38 -0.54 -2.03
CA LYS A 110 1.58 0.64 -1.69
C LYS A 110 0.12 0.48 -2.03
N LEU A 111 -0.72 1.08 -1.20
CA LEU A 111 -2.13 1.28 -1.48
C LEU A 111 -2.42 2.77 -1.35
N LEU A 112 -2.90 3.38 -2.42
CA LEU A 112 -3.20 4.81 -2.48
C LEU A 112 -4.61 5.01 -3.01
N PRO A 113 -5.32 6.06 -2.59
CA PRO A 113 -6.52 6.45 -3.31
C PRO A 113 -6.13 6.75 -4.76
N SER A 114 -6.89 6.26 -5.73
CA SER A 114 -6.66 6.57 -7.14
C SER A 114 -7.93 6.25 -7.91
N ARG A 115 -8.13 6.94 -9.03
CA ARG A 115 -9.24 6.66 -9.96
C ARG A 115 -8.81 5.88 -11.19
N GLU A 116 -7.50 5.83 -11.44
CA GLU A 116 -6.90 5.33 -12.67
C GLU A 116 -5.61 4.57 -12.35
N VAL A 117 -5.26 3.65 -13.24
CA VAL A 117 -3.96 2.97 -13.28
C VAL A 117 -2.95 3.89 -13.97
N PRO A 118 -1.65 3.86 -13.63
CA PRO A 118 -0.65 4.71 -14.29
C PRO A 118 -0.64 4.53 -15.81
N ALA A 119 -0.51 5.62 -16.57
CA ALA A 119 -0.55 5.57 -18.04
C ALA A 119 0.73 4.97 -18.67
N ASN A 120 1.81 4.89 -17.92
CA ASN A 120 3.14 4.49 -18.38
C ASN A 120 3.45 2.99 -18.18
N LEU A 121 2.42 2.13 -18.10
CA LEU A 121 2.61 0.69 -17.97
C LEU A 121 3.23 0.08 -19.23
N THR A 122 4.12 -0.90 -19.03
CA THR A 122 4.67 -1.71 -20.13
C THR A 122 3.60 -2.60 -20.75
N TYR A 123 2.70 -3.14 -19.91
CA TYR A 123 1.60 -4.01 -20.32
C TYR A 123 0.29 -3.54 -19.67
N PRO A 124 -0.50 -2.67 -20.34
CA PRO A 124 -1.86 -2.35 -19.90
C PRO A 124 -2.83 -3.48 -20.31
N ALA A 125 -3.66 -3.95 -19.38
CA ALA A 125 -4.68 -4.96 -19.69
C ALA A 125 -6.11 -4.42 -19.74
N GLY A 126 -6.41 -3.35 -18.99
CA GLY A 126 -7.76 -2.84 -18.89
C GLY A 126 -8.63 -3.69 -17.94
N THR A 127 -9.88 -3.90 -18.33
CA THR A 127 -10.85 -4.66 -17.54
C THR A 127 -10.53 -6.16 -17.55
N GLY A 128 -10.53 -6.80 -16.38
CA GLY A 128 -10.31 -8.23 -16.26
C GLY A 128 -9.38 -8.54 -15.09
N SER A 129 -8.67 -9.66 -15.20
CA SER A 129 -7.76 -10.11 -14.15
C SER A 129 -6.60 -10.96 -14.65
N VAL A 130 -6.41 -11.07 -15.97
CA VAL A 130 -5.36 -11.88 -16.60
C VAL A 130 -4.70 -11.06 -17.70
N ILE A 131 -3.37 -11.02 -17.70
CA ILE A 131 -2.57 -10.34 -18.72
C ILE A 131 -1.43 -11.23 -19.18
N MET A 132 -1.16 -11.21 -20.48
CA MET A 132 -0.01 -11.89 -21.07
C MET A 132 1.13 -10.89 -21.28
N VAL A 133 2.32 -11.27 -20.84
CA VAL A 133 3.52 -10.44 -20.80
C VAL A 133 4.63 -11.15 -21.57
N SER A 134 5.30 -10.42 -22.45
CA SER A 134 6.48 -10.90 -23.15
C SER A 134 7.72 -10.28 -22.52
N LEU A 135 8.49 -11.08 -21.78
CA LEU A 135 9.66 -10.65 -21.02
C LEU A 135 10.65 -9.89 -21.91
N ASN A 136 11.04 -8.69 -21.47
CA ASN A 136 12.30 -8.12 -21.92
C ASN A 136 13.47 -8.80 -21.19
N PRO A 137 14.61 -9.04 -21.87
CA PRO A 137 15.75 -9.79 -21.31
C PRO A 137 16.52 -9.03 -20.21
N THR A 138 16.12 -7.82 -19.85
CA THR A 138 16.84 -6.93 -18.94
C THR A 138 16.55 -7.20 -17.47
N THR A 139 15.31 -7.52 -17.11
CA THR A 139 14.89 -7.69 -15.71
C THR A 139 13.77 -8.73 -15.58
N LEU A 140 13.71 -9.42 -14.44
CA LEU A 140 12.61 -10.31 -14.09
C LEU A 140 11.68 -9.69 -13.04
N ILE A 141 11.85 -8.40 -12.79
CA ILE A 141 11.13 -7.66 -11.76
C ILE A 141 10.06 -6.80 -12.42
N PHE A 142 8.85 -6.90 -11.88
CA PHE A 142 7.66 -6.24 -12.35
C PHE A 142 7.01 -5.47 -11.21
N ASN A 143 6.29 -4.40 -11.54
CA ASN A 143 5.33 -3.77 -10.65
C ASN A 143 3.92 -4.01 -11.20
N ALA A 144 3.12 -4.75 -10.45
CA ALA A 144 1.69 -4.87 -10.73
C ALA A 144 0.97 -3.65 -10.16
N CYS A 145 0.04 -3.09 -10.95
CA CYS A 145 -0.81 -1.97 -10.59
C CYS A 145 -2.27 -2.42 -10.75
N ILE A 146 -3.02 -2.49 -9.66
CA ILE A 146 -4.38 -3.02 -9.63
C ILE A 146 -5.30 -1.95 -9.03
N LEU A 147 -6.24 -1.46 -9.82
CA LEU A 147 -7.27 -0.52 -9.37
C LEU A 147 -8.43 -1.28 -8.75
N LEU A 148 -8.55 -1.17 -7.43
CA LEU A 148 -9.57 -1.82 -6.61
C LEU A 148 -10.72 -0.86 -6.33
N VAL A 149 -11.95 -1.35 -6.49
CA VAL A 149 -13.17 -0.57 -6.27
C VAL A 149 -14.16 -1.36 -5.43
N LYS A 150 -14.76 -0.70 -4.44
CA LYS A 150 -15.83 -1.27 -3.61
C LYS A 150 -17.13 -1.37 -4.43
N LYS A 151 -17.79 -2.53 -4.41
CA LYS A 151 -18.98 -2.82 -5.22
C LYS A 151 -20.26 -2.08 -4.79
N SER A 152 -20.44 -1.78 -3.49
CA SER A 152 -21.63 -1.05 -2.99
C SER A 152 -21.54 -0.68 -1.50
N ASP A 153 -22.24 0.39 -1.12
CA ASP A 153 -22.48 0.87 0.26
C ASP A 153 -23.52 0.05 1.03
N LYS A 154 -23.54 -1.29 0.87
CA LYS A 154 -24.30 -2.08 1.83
C LYS A 154 -23.54 -2.01 3.14
N GLU A 155 -24.04 -1.18 4.05
CA GLU A 155 -23.73 -1.17 5.47
C GLU A 155 -24.02 -2.57 6.02
N LYS A 156 -23.08 -3.50 5.82
CA LYS A 156 -22.99 -4.66 6.68
C LYS A 156 -22.15 -4.22 7.87
N GLU A 157 -22.74 -4.38 9.04
CA GLU A 157 -22.11 -4.16 10.34
C GLU A 157 -20.68 -4.73 10.35
N ASP A 158 -19.75 -3.85 10.73
CA ASP A 158 -18.64 -4.15 11.63
C ASP A 158 -17.82 -5.40 11.32
N ASP A 159 -17.32 -5.51 10.09
CA ASP A 159 -16.29 -6.50 9.80
C ASP A 159 -15.07 -5.81 9.20
N ASP A 160 -14.05 -5.63 10.04
CA ASP A 160 -12.66 -5.29 9.73
C ASP A 160 -12.00 -6.35 8.83
N ARG A 161 -12.72 -6.92 7.85
CA ARG A 161 -12.21 -8.01 7.02
C ARG A 161 -11.20 -7.46 6.05
N GLU A 162 -9.97 -7.88 6.26
CA GLU A 162 -8.89 -7.73 5.32
C GLU A 162 -9.27 -8.38 3.97
N ILE A 163 -9.17 -7.59 2.90
CA ILE A 163 -9.34 -8.06 1.52
C ILE A 163 -8.05 -8.78 1.13
N VAL A 164 -8.18 -10.02 0.66
CA VAL A 164 -7.03 -10.80 0.17
C VAL A 164 -6.96 -10.76 -1.35
N VAL A 165 -5.85 -10.23 -1.86
CA VAL A 165 -5.50 -10.26 -3.29
C VAL A 165 -4.51 -11.40 -3.53
N TYR A 166 -4.86 -12.31 -4.44
CA TYR A 166 -4.01 -13.38 -4.91
C TYR A 166 -3.40 -12.97 -6.24
N TYR A 167 -2.16 -13.36 -6.47
CA TYR A 167 -1.60 -13.37 -7.82
C TYR A 167 -0.92 -14.68 -8.14
N ASP A 168 -0.81 -14.94 -9.43
CA ASP A 168 -0.15 -16.09 -10.01
C ASP A 168 0.61 -15.66 -11.28
N ILE A 169 1.80 -16.23 -11.47
CA ILE A 169 2.66 -16.05 -12.63
C ILE A 169 2.85 -17.43 -13.27
N MET A 170 2.22 -17.62 -14.42
CA MET A 170 2.24 -18.88 -15.17
C MET A 170 3.07 -18.75 -16.44
N GLU A 171 3.75 -19.83 -16.83
CA GLU A 171 4.36 -19.95 -18.15
C GLU A 171 3.36 -20.63 -19.08
N LYS A 172 3.16 -20.10 -20.29
CA LYS A 172 2.15 -20.58 -21.26
C LYS A 172 2.22 -22.08 -21.58
N HIS A 173 3.39 -22.69 -21.41
CA HIS A 173 3.66 -24.07 -21.79
C HIS A 173 3.96 -25.01 -20.61
N LYS A 174 3.76 -24.57 -19.36
CA LYS A 174 3.91 -25.44 -18.19
C LYS A 174 2.60 -25.55 -17.43
N GLU A 175 1.99 -26.73 -17.45
CA GLU A 175 0.97 -27.09 -16.47
C GLU A 175 1.63 -27.23 -15.09
N ARG A 176 1.36 -26.30 -14.17
CA ARG A 176 1.80 -26.39 -12.77
C ARG A 176 0.63 -26.89 -11.90
N VAL A 177 0.93 -27.86 -11.06
CA VAL A 177 -0.04 -28.52 -10.15
C VAL A 177 -0.43 -27.61 -8.98
N MET A 178 0.37 -26.60 -8.64
CA MET A 178 -0.03 -25.54 -7.70
C MET A 178 0.90 -24.31 -7.86
N PRO A 179 0.40 -23.18 -8.34
CA PRO A 179 1.21 -21.96 -8.41
C PRO A 179 1.46 -21.37 -7.01
N PRO A 180 2.63 -20.73 -6.77
CA PRO A 180 2.83 -19.95 -5.55
C PRO A 180 1.88 -18.74 -5.59
N ALA A 181 0.75 -18.87 -4.91
CA ALA A 181 -0.19 -17.78 -4.74
C ALA A 181 0.26 -16.90 -3.58
N TYR A 182 0.81 -15.74 -3.90
CA TYR A 182 1.12 -14.72 -2.91
C TYR A 182 -0.13 -13.95 -2.55
N ARG A 183 -0.23 -13.56 -1.28
CA ARG A 183 -1.43 -12.97 -0.70
C ARG A 183 -1.09 -11.61 -0.16
N PHE A 184 -1.87 -10.61 -0.57
CA PHE A 184 -1.81 -9.28 0.01
C PHE A 184 -3.07 -9.00 0.79
N ILE A 185 -2.85 -8.62 2.04
CA ILE A 185 -3.88 -8.14 2.95
C ILE A 185 -4.04 -6.64 2.73
N VAL A 186 -5.22 -6.25 2.27
CA VAL A 186 -5.62 -4.86 2.05
C VAL A 186 -6.72 -4.53 3.07
N PRO A 187 -6.59 -3.44 3.83
CA PRO A 187 -7.61 -3.07 4.80
C PRO A 187 -8.92 -2.66 4.09
N PRO A 188 -10.05 -2.63 4.80
CA PRO A 188 -11.29 -2.05 4.29
C PRO A 188 -11.09 -0.59 3.82
N PHE A 189 -11.79 -0.21 2.76
CA PHE A 189 -11.78 1.17 2.26
C PHE A 189 -13.15 1.54 1.70
N LEU A 190 -13.43 2.85 1.64
CA LEU A 190 -14.71 3.39 1.17
C LEU A 190 -14.67 3.82 -0.30
N THR A 191 -13.48 4.14 -0.83
CA THR A 191 -13.32 4.68 -2.19
C THR A 191 -12.40 3.84 -3.07
N GLU A 192 -12.22 4.23 -4.33
CA GLU A 192 -11.27 3.57 -5.25
C GLU A 192 -9.81 3.71 -4.80
N HIS A 193 -9.06 2.61 -4.84
CA HIS A 193 -7.65 2.56 -4.44
C HIS A 193 -6.80 1.80 -5.46
N LEU A 194 -5.62 2.32 -5.76
CA LEU A 194 -4.59 1.64 -6.54
C LEU A 194 -3.66 0.87 -5.60
N LEU A 195 -3.68 -0.45 -5.72
CA LEU A 195 -2.70 -1.35 -5.13
C LEU A 195 -1.54 -1.52 -6.10
N THR A 196 -0.34 -1.22 -5.66
CA THR A 196 0.88 -1.49 -6.43
C THR A 196 1.83 -2.33 -5.60
N PHE A 197 2.37 -3.39 -6.19
CA PHE A 197 3.39 -4.22 -5.56
C PHE A 197 4.40 -4.78 -6.56
N GLU A 198 5.63 -4.97 -6.08
CA GLU A 198 6.70 -5.62 -6.82
C GLU A 198 6.51 -7.14 -6.90
N LEU A 199 6.90 -7.70 -8.03
CA LEU A 199 6.77 -9.08 -8.44
C LEU A 199 8.09 -9.53 -9.06
N GLU A 200 8.61 -10.66 -8.61
CA GLU A 200 9.78 -11.29 -9.25
C GLU A 200 9.32 -12.57 -9.94
N ALA A 201 9.59 -12.67 -11.25
CA ALA A 201 9.26 -13.84 -12.04
C ALA A 201 10.46 -14.80 -12.09
N ASP A 202 10.42 -15.89 -11.34
CA ASP A 202 11.38 -17.00 -11.47
C ASP A 202 10.89 -17.99 -12.55
N VAL A 203 11.30 -17.72 -13.79
CA VAL A 203 10.73 -18.33 -15.00
C VAL A 203 11.82 -18.65 -16.03
N THR A 204 11.52 -19.63 -16.88
CA THR A 204 12.38 -20.12 -17.96
C THR A 204 11.89 -19.71 -19.35
N SER A 205 10.66 -19.21 -19.46
CA SER A 205 10.01 -18.78 -20.70
C SER A 205 9.93 -17.27 -20.80
N ASN A 206 10.00 -16.75 -22.03
CA ASN A 206 9.80 -15.33 -22.32
C ASN A 206 8.32 -14.93 -22.37
N GLU A 207 7.39 -15.87 -22.40
CA GLU A 207 5.95 -15.59 -22.41
C GLU A 207 5.32 -15.99 -21.07
N LEU A 208 4.88 -14.98 -20.32
CA LEU A 208 4.27 -15.12 -19.00
C LEU A 208 2.80 -14.72 -19.01
N ILE A 209 2.04 -15.31 -18.11
CA ILE A 209 0.66 -14.95 -17.84
C ILE A 209 0.56 -14.57 -16.37
N PHE A 210 0.23 -13.31 -16.12
CA PHE A 210 -0.08 -12.81 -14.77
C PHE A 210 -1.58 -12.90 -14.56
N LYS A 211 -1.99 -13.52 -13.45
CA LYS A 211 -3.39 -13.65 -13.06
C LYS A 211 -3.58 -13.09 -11.66
N PHE A 212 -4.56 -12.23 -11.47
CA PHE A 212 -4.93 -11.63 -10.20
C PHE A 212 -6.31 -12.11 -9.77
N GLN A 213 -6.53 -12.35 -8.48
CA GLN A 213 -7.84 -12.78 -7.97
C GLN A 213 -8.13 -12.15 -6.61
N LEU A 214 -9.40 -11.96 -6.29
CA LEU A 214 -9.86 -11.47 -4.99
C LEU A 214 -10.60 -12.59 -4.26
N ALA A 215 -10.35 -12.79 -2.96
CA ALA A 215 -11.19 -13.66 -2.14
C ALA A 215 -12.45 -12.97 -1.60
N SER A 216 -12.53 -11.63 -1.70
CA SER A 216 -13.69 -10.87 -1.27
C SER A 216 -14.65 -10.65 -2.45
N ASP A 217 -15.94 -10.77 -2.18
CA ASP A 217 -17.01 -10.41 -3.11
C ASP A 217 -17.39 -8.92 -3.03
N GLU A 218 -16.87 -8.18 -2.05
CA GLU A 218 -17.16 -6.77 -1.78
C GLU A 218 -16.33 -5.79 -2.64
N VAL A 219 -15.22 -6.27 -3.18
CA VAL A 219 -14.30 -5.48 -4.01
C VAL A 219 -14.15 -6.13 -5.39
N VAL A 220 -13.90 -5.29 -6.40
CA VAL A 220 -13.58 -5.71 -7.76
C VAL A 220 -12.31 -5.04 -8.26
N ILE A 221 -11.64 -5.73 -9.19
CA ILE A 221 -10.60 -5.14 -10.03
C ILE A 221 -11.32 -4.37 -11.14
N LYS A 222 -11.26 -3.04 -11.09
CA LYS A 222 -11.83 -2.17 -12.12
C LYS A 222 -10.91 -2.09 -13.34
N ASP A 223 -9.61 -2.02 -13.08
CA ASP A 223 -8.56 -1.91 -14.09
C ASP A 223 -7.24 -2.44 -13.52
N PHE A 224 -6.32 -2.88 -14.37
CA PHE A 224 -5.00 -3.31 -13.95
C PHE A 224 -3.98 -3.31 -15.10
N GLY A 225 -2.70 -3.37 -14.71
CA GLY A 225 -1.63 -3.71 -15.63
C GLY A 225 -0.31 -3.87 -14.91
N VAL A 226 0.74 -4.07 -15.70
CA VAL A 226 2.06 -4.43 -15.19
C VAL A 226 3.12 -3.56 -15.86
N PHE A 227 4.06 -3.05 -15.06
CA PHE A 227 5.24 -2.34 -15.51
C PHE A 227 6.47 -3.22 -15.28
N GLN A 228 7.31 -3.40 -16.28
CA GLN A 228 8.60 -4.09 -16.12
C GLN A 228 9.65 -3.06 -15.70
N LEU A 229 10.36 -3.31 -14.59
CA LEU A 229 11.37 -2.40 -14.03
C LEU A 229 12.67 -2.39 -14.84
#